data_AF-A0A820A2I5-F1
#
_entry.id   AF-A0A820A2I5-F1
#
_cell.length_a   1.000
_cell.length_b   1.000
_cell.length_c   1.000
_cell.angle_alpha   90.00
_cell.angle_beta   90.00
_cell.angle_gamma   90.00
#
_symmetry.space_group_name_H-M   'P 1'
#
loop_
_entity.id
_entity.type
_entity.pdbx_description
1 polymer ?
#
loop_
_entity_poly.entity_id
_entity_poly.type
_entity_poly.pdbx_seq_one_letter_code
_entity_poly.pdbx_strand_id
1 'polypeptide(L)' 'MLPQEESLKILGEFLQEHHCDRVNEISIDTIIELGRIVLQANVFVYGNKFYRQIIGGAMGSAFTLTLANIFM' A
#
# COMPACT_ATOMS: atom_id res chain seq x y z
N MET A 1 3.90 -11.66 7.36
CA MET A 1 3.07 -10.43 7.52
C MET A 1 3.69 -9.39 6.61
N LEU A 2 2.91 -8.69 5.80
CA LEU A 2 3.41 -7.78 4.75
C LEU A 2 4.26 -6.63 5.36
N PRO A 3 5.58 -6.54 5.13
CA PRO A 3 6.41 -5.48 5.70
C PRO A 3 6.14 -4.16 4.97
N GLN A 4 5.60 -3.15 5.67
CA GLN A 4 5.00 -1.97 5.03
C GLN A 4 5.98 -1.18 4.13
N GLU A 5 7.18 -0.84 4.63
CA GLU A 5 8.17 -0.08 3.84
C GLU A 5 8.72 -0.89 2.66
N GLU A 6 9.05 -2.17 2.89
CA GLU A 6 9.58 -3.05 1.86
C GLU A 6 8.54 -3.31 0.76
N SER A 7 7.27 -3.37 1.12
CA SER A 7 6.17 -3.53 0.16
C SER A 7 5.97 -2.30 -0.70
N LEU A 8 6.11 -1.09 -0.13
CA LEU A 8 6.09 0.14 -0.92
C LEU A 8 7.29 0.22 -1.88
N LYS A 9 8.46 -0.23 -1.44
CA LYS A 9 9.65 -0.32 -2.30
C LYS A 9 9.43 -1.26 -3.48
N ILE A 10 8.93 -2.47 -3.22
CA ILE A 10 8.64 -3.47 -4.26
C ILE A 10 7.54 -3.00 -5.21
N LEU A 11 6.53 -2.28 -4.71
CA LEU A 11 5.53 -1.64 -5.58
C LEU A 11 6.19 -0.65 -6.56
N GLY A 12 7.14 0.16 -6.08
CA GLY A 12 7.87 1.09 -6.93
C GLY A 12 8.69 0.39 -8.01
N GLU A 13 9.41 -0.67 -7.62
CA GLU A 13 10.21 -1.50 -8.53
C GLU A 13 9.32 -2.17 -9.60
N PHE A 14 8.18 -2.73 -9.19
CA PHE A 14 7.20 -3.35 -10.09
C PHE A 14 6.64 -2.36 -11.12
N LEU A 15 6.26 -1.15 -10.68
CA LEU A 15 5.74 -0.13 -11.61
C LEU A 15 6.81 0.34 -12.60
N GLN A 16 8.06 0.45 -12.16
CA GLN A 16 9.19 0.80 -13.03
C GLN A 16 9.50 -0.32 -14.04
N GLU A 17 9.52 -1.57 -13.61
CA GLU A 17 9.75 -2.75 -14.47
C GLU A 17 8.72 -2.85 -15.60
N HIS A 18 7.45 -2.53 -15.29
CA HIS A 18 6.37 -2.56 -16.26
C HIS A 18 6.19 -1.25 -17.05
N HIS A 19 7.19 -0.34 -17.01
CA HIS A 19 7.17 0.95 -17.72
C HIS A 19 5.91 1.78 -17.44
N CYS A 20 5.40 1.70 -16.20
CA CYS A 20 4.17 2.35 -15.79
C CYS A 20 4.47 3.73 -15.19
N ASP A 21 5.07 4.63 -16.00
CA ASP A 21 5.49 5.96 -15.55
C ASP A 21 4.30 6.82 -15.07
N ARG A 22 3.13 6.59 -15.68
CA ARG A 22 1.87 7.25 -15.36
C ARG A 22 0.67 6.33 -15.58
N VAL A 23 -0.32 6.43 -14.70
CA VAL A 23 -1.65 5.83 -14.87
C VAL A 23 -2.69 6.94 -14.84
N ASN A 24 -3.39 7.19 -15.95
CA ASN A 24 -4.39 8.27 -16.04
C ASN A 24 -3.87 9.61 -15.47
N GLU A 25 -2.68 10.03 -15.90
CA GLU A 25 -1.98 11.25 -15.45
C GLU A 25 -1.43 11.23 -14.01
N ILE A 26 -1.68 10.17 -13.24
CA ILE A 26 -1.13 9.98 -11.89
C ILE A 26 0.30 9.44 -12.02
N SER A 27 1.27 10.12 -11.40
CA SER A 27 2.67 9.68 -11.38
C SER A 27 2.90 8.49 -10.45
N ILE A 28 3.95 7.70 -10.71
CA ILE A 28 4.41 6.65 -9.77
C ILE A 28 4.57 7.20 -8.35
N ASP A 29 5.23 8.35 -8.18
CA ASP A 29 5.42 8.94 -6.85
C ASP A 29 4.09 9.18 -6.12
N THR A 30 3.06 9.62 -6.87
CA THR A 30 1.71 9.80 -6.31
C THR A 30 1.08 8.47 -5.94
N ILE A 31 1.23 7.43 -6.76
CA ILE A 31 0.74 6.07 -6.46
C ILE A 31 1.41 5.53 -5.20
N ILE A 32 2.72 5.70 -5.06
CA ILE A 32 3.50 5.28 -3.88
C ILE A 32 3.04 6.02 -2.63
N GLU A 33 2.81 7.34 -2.72
CA GLU A 33 2.34 8.13 -1.58
C GLU A 33 0.91 7.75 -1.16
N LEU A 34 0.03 7.49 -2.12
CA LEU A 34 -1.32 6.95 -1.84
C LEU A 34 -1.23 5.56 -1.17
N GLY A 35 -0.37 4.69 -1.68
CA GLY A 35 -0.10 3.39 -1.05
C GLY A 35 0.42 3.51 0.37
N ARG A 36 1.30 4.49 0.62
CA ARG A 36 1.85 4.80 1.95
C ARG A 36 0.74 5.20 2.92
N ILE A 37 -0.18 6.08 2.51
CA ILE A 37 -1.34 6.46 3.31
C ILE A 37 -2.18 5.23 3.67
N VAL A 38 -2.49 4.37 2.69
CA VAL A 38 -3.32 3.17 2.92
C VAL A 38 -2.65 2.17 3.88
N LEU A 39 -1.33 2.00 3.84
CA LEU A 39 -0.62 1.06 4.71
C LEU A 39 -0.32 1.65 6.09
N GLN A 40 0.17 2.89 6.14
CA GLN A 40 0.77 3.46 7.35
C GLN A 40 -0.22 4.32 8.13
N ALA A 41 -1.20 4.95 7.48
CA ALA A 41 -2.26 5.68 8.16
C ALA A 41 -3.50 4.80 8.40
N ASN A 42 -3.40 3.48 8.19
CA ASN A 42 -4.51 2.56 8.40
C ASN A 42 -4.98 2.54 9.86
N VAL A 43 -6.27 2.81 10.06
CA VAL A 43 -6.91 2.86 11.37
C VAL A 43 -8.25 2.13 11.33
N PHE A 44 -8.54 1.34 12.35
CA PHE A 44 -9.82 0.70 12.57
C PHE A 44 -10.58 1.35 13.73
N VAL A 45 -11.89 1.40 13.62
CA VAL A 45 -12.77 1.85 14.69
C VAL A 45 -13.42 0.64 15.34
N TYR A 46 -13.23 0.49 16.65
CA TYR A 46 -13.89 -0.55 17.44
C TYR A 46 -14.25 0.00 18.82
N GLY A 47 -15.50 -0.16 19.25
CA GLY A 47 -15.96 0.32 20.56
C GLY A 47 -15.70 1.80 20.82
N ASN A 48 -15.93 2.66 19.81
CA ASN A 48 -15.69 4.11 19.86
C ASN A 48 -14.22 4.51 20.13
N LYS A 49 -13.27 3.61 19.80
CA LYS A 49 -11.83 3.86 19.88
C LYS A 49 -11.18 3.62 18.51
N PHE A 50 -10.12 4.36 18.26
CA PHE A 50 -9.29 4.24 17.05
C PHE A 50 -8.07 3.37 17.34
N TYR A 51 -7.81 2.40 16.47
CA TYR A 51 -6.67 1.49 16.55
C TYR A 51 -5.86 1.56 15.27
N ARG A 52 -4.61 2.00 15.38
CA ARG A 52 -3.70 2.04 14.23
C ARG A 52 -3.06 0.67 14.01
N GLN A 53 -3.08 0.19 12.77
CA GLN A 53 -2.33 -0.99 12.39
C GLN A 53 -0.88 -0.60 12.07
N ILE A 54 0.06 -1.18 12.81
CA ILE A 54 1.49 -0.89 12.66
C ILE A 54 2.28 -2.00 11.94
N ILE A 55 1.65 -3.17 11.69
CA ILE A 55 2.27 -4.30 10.99
C ILE A 55 1.27 -4.88 9.99
N GLY A 56 1.71 -5.15 8.76
CA GLY A 56 0.85 -5.66 7.69
C GLY A 56 -0.03 -4.56 7.07
N GLY A 57 -0.99 -4.99 6.24
CA GLY A 57 -2.07 -4.14 5.73
C GLY A 57 -3.44 -4.59 6.23
N ALA A 58 -4.46 -3.76 6.02
CA ALA A 58 -5.82 -4.08 6.44
C ALA A 58 -6.35 -5.33 5.72
N MET A 59 -6.82 -6.32 6.48
CA MET A 59 -7.54 -7.47 5.92
C MET A 59 -8.88 -7.01 5.37
N GLY A 60 -9.13 -7.26 4.08
CA GLY A 60 -10.31 -6.76 3.36
C GLY A 60 -10.09 -5.48 2.54
N SER A 61 -8.92 -4.84 2.65
CA SER A 61 -8.54 -3.80 1.70
C SER A 61 -8.17 -4.42 0.35
N ALA A 62 -8.81 -3.94 -0.72
CA ALA A 62 -8.49 -4.35 -2.09
C ALA A 62 -7.01 -4.11 -2.43
N PHE A 63 -6.45 -3.01 -1.92
CA PHE A 63 -5.04 -2.66 -2.15
C PHE A 63 -4.09 -3.63 -1.43
N THR A 64 -4.39 -4.03 -0.19
CA THR A 64 -3.53 -4.95 0.56
C THR A 64 -3.36 -6.29 -0.17
N LEU A 65 -4.43 -6.82 -0.76
CA LEU A 65 -4.38 -8.09 -1.50
C LEU A 65 -3.51 -7.96 -2.75
N THR A 66 -3.74 -6.91 -3.56
CA THR A 66 -2.94 -6.67 -4.75
C THR A 66 -1.47 -6.48 -4.40
N LEU A 67 -1.18 -5.68 -3.38
CA LEU A 67 0.20 -5.43 -2.95
C LEU A 67 0.88 -6.69 -2.42
N ALA A 68 0.15 -7.54 -1.68
CA ALA A 68 0.68 -8.81 -1.23
C ALA A 68 1.03 -9.73 -2.41
N ASN A 69 0.25 -9.73 -3.49
CA ASN A 69 0.56 -10.48 -4.70
C ASN A 69 1.78 -9.95 -5.45
N ILE A 70 2.02 -8.63 -5.42
CA ILE A 70 3.23 -8.03 -6.01
C ILE A 70 4.47 -8.34 -5.16
N PHE A 71 4.30 -8.45 -3.84
CA PHE A 71 5.39 -8.70 -2.89
C PHE A 71 5.88 -10.17 -2.90
N MET A 72 5.00 -11.13 -3.21
CA MET A 72 5.30 -12.56 -3.22
C MET A 72 5.98 -12.98 -4.51
#